data_AF-A0A285RCZ3-F1
#
_entry.id   AF-A0A285RCZ3-F1
#
_cell.length_a   1.000
_cell.length_b   1.000
_cell.length_c   1.000
_cell.angle_alpha   90.00
_cell.angle_beta   90.00
_cell.angle_gamma   90.00
#
_symmetry.space_group_name_H-M   'P 1'
#
loop_
_entity.id
_entity.type
_entity.pdbx_description
1 polymer ?
#
loop_
_entity_poly.entity_id
_entity_poly.type
_entity_poly.pdbx_seq_one_letter_code
_entity_poly.pdbx_strand_id
1 'polypeptide(L)'
;MKKHDSFRFARYVLDLYNKYKDNKEISKFLFQSVVIYAPHIKRSVVNAVFDIGAIRYNFFPLFLNEVKKEDDYEQIVDKIRQNPNFDLTEEEKMVILYRPLFNSTKEEIENKALNVVRDIQEMADSSENAKLTGTLFVLVKKYLSLEGQEKIWEVLEGMDIVQERFEQKHQELTKELFKELLIEAIKEGDSSQSINRIIKKGKFSEEEVETIYREIDEN
;
A
#
# COMPACT_ATOMS: atom_id res chain seq x y z
N MET A 1 18.31 18.07 -8.10
CA MET A 1 18.18 16.84 -7.29
C MET A 1 19.13 16.94 -6.11
N LYS A 2 18.72 16.57 -4.88
CA LYS A 2 19.63 16.61 -3.73
C LYS A 2 20.66 15.49 -3.88
N LYS A 3 21.89 15.71 -3.39
CA LYS A 3 23.02 14.74 -3.52
C LYS A 3 22.64 13.33 -3.04
N HIS A 4 21.85 13.23 -1.97
CA HIS A 4 21.38 11.95 -1.43
C HIS A 4 20.47 11.18 -2.42
N ASP A 5 19.56 11.87 -3.10
CA ASP A 5 18.63 11.24 -4.06
C ASP A 5 19.39 10.74 -5.31
N SER A 6 20.42 11.49 -5.72
CA SER A 6 21.39 11.10 -6.75
C SER A 6 22.10 9.78 -6.43
N PHE A 7 22.58 9.62 -5.20
CA PHE A 7 23.20 8.37 -4.77
C PHE A 7 22.21 7.20 -4.74
N ARG A 8 20.98 7.42 -4.24
CA ARG A 8 19.96 6.38 -4.19
C ARG A 8 19.60 5.88 -5.59
N PHE A 9 19.39 6.81 -6.54
CA PHE A 9 19.09 6.46 -7.93
C PHE A 9 20.26 5.72 -8.61
N ALA A 10 21.48 6.23 -8.46
CA ALA A 10 22.67 5.57 -9.01
C ALA A 10 22.85 4.15 -8.44
N ARG A 11 22.61 3.97 -7.14
CA ARG A 11 22.66 2.66 -6.50
C ARG A 11 21.61 1.71 -7.06
N TYR A 12 20.36 2.15 -7.23
CA TYR A 12 19.30 1.34 -7.83
C TYR A 12 19.67 0.86 -9.24
N VAL A 13 20.17 1.77 -10.09
CA VAL A 13 20.60 1.43 -11.46
C VAL A 13 21.78 0.45 -11.44
N LEU A 14 22.74 0.64 -10.53
CA LEU A 14 23.88 -0.26 -10.37
C LEU A 14 23.46 -1.65 -9.88
N ASP A 15 22.53 -1.73 -8.94
CA ASP A 15 21.99 -2.99 -8.42
C ASP A 15 21.24 -3.76 -9.52
N LEU A 16 20.45 -3.07 -10.35
CA LEU A 16 19.82 -3.66 -11.53
C LEU A 16 20.87 -4.19 -12.52
N TYR A 17 21.89 -3.40 -12.84
CA TYR A 17 22.96 -3.84 -13.73
C TYR A 17 23.66 -5.09 -13.17
N ASN A 18 24.06 -5.07 -11.90
CA ASN A 18 24.74 -6.20 -11.27
C ASN A 18 23.89 -7.47 -11.23
N LYS A 19 22.57 -7.33 -11.08
CA LYS A 19 21.64 -8.45 -11.10
C LYS A 19 21.55 -9.13 -12.47
N TYR A 20 21.71 -8.38 -13.55
CA TYR A 20 21.44 -8.87 -14.90
C TYR A 20 22.67 -8.94 -15.83
N LYS A 21 23.83 -8.43 -15.42
CA LYS A 21 25.06 -8.36 -16.25
C LYS A 21 25.50 -9.70 -16.85
N ASP A 22 25.28 -10.81 -16.12
CA ASP A 22 25.71 -12.16 -16.54
C ASP A 22 24.62 -12.91 -17.33
N ASN A 23 23.41 -12.35 -17.40
CA ASN A 23 22.33 -12.90 -18.20
C ASN A 23 22.47 -12.41 -19.66
N LYS A 24 22.96 -13.28 -20.56
CA LYS A 24 23.22 -12.95 -21.97
C LYS A 24 21.98 -12.57 -22.80
N GLU A 25 20.77 -12.90 -22.33
CA GLU A 25 19.52 -12.47 -22.95
C GLU A 25 19.18 -11.03 -22.55
N ILE A 26 19.41 -10.68 -21.27
CA ILE A 26 19.11 -9.36 -20.71
C ILE A 26 20.26 -8.37 -20.95
N SER A 27 21.52 -8.83 -21.03
CA SER A 27 22.70 -7.99 -21.21
C SER A 27 22.74 -7.27 -22.57
N LYS A 28 21.84 -7.63 -23.49
CA LYS A 28 21.62 -6.95 -24.78
C LYS A 28 20.58 -5.83 -24.69
N PHE A 29 19.80 -5.74 -23.61
CA PHE A 29 18.78 -4.73 -23.43
C PHE A 29 19.39 -3.42 -22.93
N LEU A 30 19.03 -2.33 -23.63
CA LEU A 30 19.23 -0.98 -23.15
C LEU A 30 18.23 -0.75 -22.01
N PHE A 31 18.68 -0.52 -20.78
CA PHE A 31 17.79 -0.14 -19.69
C PHE A 31 17.20 1.24 -19.98
N GLN A 32 15.92 1.29 -20.36
CA GLN A 32 15.17 2.54 -20.43
C GLN A 32 14.52 2.78 -19.07
N SER A 33 14.97 3.82 -18.37
CA SER A 33 14.29 4.26 -17.15
C SER A 33 13.25 5.31 -17.47
N VAL A 34 12.07 5.11 -16.90
CA VAL A 34 11.01 6.11 -16.84
C VAL A 34 10.95 6.62 -15.40
N VAL A 35 11.03 7.93 -15.22
CA VAL A 35 10.91 8.56 -13.90
C VAL A 35 9.60 9.33 -13.86
N ILE A 36 8.68 8.86 -13.01
CA ILE A 36 7.37 9.48 -12.83
C ILE A 36 7.47 10.54 -11.72
N TYR A 37 7.27 11.79 -12.10
CA TYR A 37 7.30 12.93 -11.21
C TYR A 37 5.95 13.19 -10.57
N ALA A 38 6.00 13.52 -9.27
CA ALA A 38 4.83 13.93 -8.51
C ALA A 38 4.22 15.23 -9.06
N PRO A 39 2.92 15.49 -8.83
CA PRO A 39 2.16 16.49 -9.58
C PRO A 39 2.58 17.96 -9.36
N HIS A 40 3.33 18.23 -8.28
CA HIS A 40 3.84 19.57 -7.96
C HIS A 40 5.18 19.89 -8.64
N ILE A 41 5.83 18.90 -9.27
CA ILE A 41 7.12 19.09 -9.94
C ILE A 41 6.88 19.55 -11.36
N LYS A 42 7.42 20.72 -11.71
CA LYS A 42 7.33 21.28 -13.07
C LYS A 42 8.41 20.69 -13.96
N ARG A 43 8.10 20.43 -15.24
CA ARG A 43 9.09 19.97 -16.22
C ARG A 43 10.30 20.90 -16.36
N SER A 44 10.10 22.21 -16.26
CA SER A 44 11.17 23.21 -16.35
C SER A 44 12.26 23.08 -15.30
N VAL A 45 12.00 22.39 -14.17
CA VAL A 45 12.99 22.18 -13.10
C VAL A 45 13.64 20.79 -13.15
N VAL A 46 13.29 19.97 -14.13
CA VAL A 46 13.81 18.61 -14.28
C VAL A 46 14.81 18.55 -15.42
N ASN A 47 15.99 18.00 -15.12
CA ASN A 47 16.96 17.59 -16.12
C ASN A 47 16.87 16.08 -16.31
N ALA A 48 16.52 15.62 -17.52
CA ALA A 48 16.40 14.21 -17.90
C ALA A 48 17.76 13.50 -18.02
N VAL A 49 18.85 14.24 -17.82
CA VAL A 49 20.21 13.74 -17.79
C VAL A 49 20.71 13.78 -16.36
N PHE A 50 21.13 12.62 -15.87
CA PHE A 50 21.84 12.46 -14.63
C PHE A 50 23.34 12.31 -14.91
N ASP A 51 24.12 13.32 -14.55
CA ASP A 51 25.57 13.35 -14.78
C ASP A 51 26.30 13.44 -13.43
N ILE A 52 27.12 12.43 -13.13
CA ILE A 52 27.97 12.37 -11.94
C ILE A 52 29.47 12.33 -12.31
N GLY A 53 29.82 12.85 -13.49
CA GLY A 53 31.19 12.95 -14.01
C GLY A 53 31.62 11.68 -14.76
N ALA A 54 31.75 10.57 -14.03
CA ALA A 54 32.18 9.30 -14.64
C ALA A 54 31.03 8.54 -15.32
N ILE A 55 29.77 8.87 -14.98
CA ILE A 55 28.56 8.23 -15.51
C ILE A 55 27.60 9.33 -15.94
N ARG A 56 27.16 9.25 -17.20
CA ARG A 56 26.04 10.02 -17.73
C ARG A 56 24.90 9.07 -18.04
N TYR A 57 23.76 9.30 -17.41
CA TYR A 57 22.59 8.46 -17.48
C TYR A 57 21.38 9.26 -17.96
N ASN A 58 20.69 8.77 -18.99
CA ASN A 58 19.49 9.41 -19.51
C ASN A 58 18.25 8.63 -19.07
N PHE A 59 17.19 9.33 -18.72
CA PHE A 59 15.90 8.73 -18.41
C PHE A 59 14.77 9.51 -19.08
N PHE A 60 13.61 8.87 -19.22
CA PHE A 60 12.40 9.48 -19.74
C PHE A 60 11.57 10.05 -18.60
N PRO A 61 11.45 11.38 -18.48
CA PRO A 61 10.64 11.98 -17.43
C PRO A 61 9.16 11.97 -17.84
N LEU A 62 8.31 11.38 -16.99
CA LEU A 62 6.85 11.49 -17.07
C LEU A 62 6.36 12.35 -15.93
N PHE A 63 5.40 13.25 -16.21
CA PHE A 63 4.83 14.15 -15.21
C PHE A 63 3.34 13.85 -15.10
N LEU A 64 2.89 13.45 -13.91
CA LEU A 64 1.50 13.04 -13.72
C LEU A 64 0.51 14.15 -14.07
N ASN A 65 0.85 15.41 -13.75
CA ASN A 65 0.03 16.57 -14.07
C ASN A 65 0.03 16.97 -15.56
N GLU A 66 0.85 16.33 -16.40
CA GLU A 66 0.87 16.53 -17.85
C GLU A 66 0.21 15.37 -18.61
N VAL A 67 -0.19 14.30 -17.92
CA VAL A 67 -0.96 13.21 -18.51
C VAL A 67 -2.31 13.77 -18.95
N LYS A 68 -2.68 13.56 -20.21
CA LYS A 68 -3.99 13.98 -20.72
C LYS A 68 -5.08 13.32 -19.88
N LYS A 69 -6.06 14.12 -19.46
CA LYS A 69 -7.25 13.62 -18.78
C LYS A 69 -8.09 12.88 -19.82
N GLU A 70 -7.85 11.58 -19.98
CA GLU A 70 -8.60 10.74 -20.92
C GLU A 70 -10.06 10.58 -20.49
N ASP A 71 -10.92 10.38 -21.48
CA ASP A 71 -12.35 10.05 -21.37
C ASP A 71 -12.56 8.67 -20.71
N ASP A 72 -11.50 7.88 -20.60
CA ASP A 72 -11.48 6.51 -20.09
C ASP A 72 -11.97 6.40 -18.65
N TYR A 73 -11.72 7.40 -17.80
CA TYR A 73 -12.21 7.37 -16.42
C TYR A 73 -13.74 7.40 -16.34
N GLU A 74 -14.39 8.27 -17.12
CA GLU A 74 -15.86 8.37 -17.07
C GLU A 74 -16.50 7.09 -17.63
N GLN A 75 -15.90 6.49 -18.66
CA GLN A 75 -16.33 5.19 -19.18
C GLN A 75 -16.21 4.08 -18.14
N ILE A 76 -15.14 4.07 -17.34
CA ILE A 76 -14.96 3.09 -16.26
C ILE A 76 -16.03 3.28 -15.18
N VAL A 77 -16.29 4.53 -14.76
CA VAL A 77 -17.35 4.82 -13.79
C VAL A 77 -18.72 4.39 -14.32
N ASP A 78 -19.02 4.67 -15.58
CA ASP A 78 -20.27 4.23 -16.22
C ASP A 78 -20.40 2.71 -16.25
N LYS A 79 -19.29 1.97 -16.49
CA LYS A 79 -19.28 0.50 -16.41
C LYS A 79 -19.61 0.00 -15.01
N ILE A 80 -19.00 0.60 -13.97
CA ILE A 80 -19.27 0.24 -12.57
C ILE A 80 -20.77 0.45 -12.25
N ARG A 81 -21.32 1.60 -12.66
CA ARG A 81 -22.75 1.94 -12.43
C ARG A 81 -23.72 1.03 -13.16
N GLN A 82 -23.43 0.68 -14.40
CA GLN A 82 -24.31 -0.15 -15.24
C GLN A 82 -24.23 -1.64 -14.87
N ASN A 83 -23.06 -2.10 -14.40
CA ASN A 83 -22.86 -3.47 -13.95
C ASN A 83 -21.91 -3.53 -12.75
N PRO A 84 -22.44 -3.42 -11.51
CA PRO A 84 -21.63 -3.47 -10.28
C PRO A 84 -20.82 -4.76 -10.09
N ASN A 85 -21.17 -5.86 -10.77
CA ASN A 85 -20.44 -7.13 -10.72
C ASN A 85 -19.32 -7.23 -11.77
N PHE A 86 -19.01 -6.14 -12.48
CA PHE A 86 -17.97 -6.12 -13.50
C PHE A 86 -16.57 -6.07 -12.86
N ASP A 87 -15.70 -6.97 -13.30
CA ASP A 87 -14.30 -6.98 -12.89
C ASP A 87 -13.50 -5.95 -13.69
N LEU A 88 -12.94 -4.97 -12.98
CA LEU A 88 -12.03 -4.00 -13.57
C LEU A 88 -10.73 -4.70 -14.00
N THR A 89 -10.24 -4.35 -15.18
CA THR A 89 -8.89 -4.72 -15.62
C THR A 89 -7.83 -3.98 -14.80
N GLU A 90 -6.60 -4.51 -14.76
CA GLU A 90 -5.49 -3.85 -14.06
C GLU A 90 -5.20 -2.45 -14.62
N GLU A 91 -5.38 -2.23 -15.92
CA GLU A 91 -5.23 -0.92 -16.55
C GLU A 91 -6.31 0.06 -16.05
N GLU A 92 -7.57 -0.37 -15.99
CA GLU A 92 -8.67 0.45 -15.46
C GLU A 92 -8.47 0.79 -13.98
N LYS A 93 -8.02 -0.17 -13.17
CA LYS A 93 -7.65 0.08 -11.76
C LYS A 93 -6.56 1.13 -11.65
N MET A 94 -5.53 1.06 -12.50
CA MET A 94 -4.46 2.06 -12.53
C MET A 94 -4.99 3.45 -12.93
N VAL A 95 -5.89 3.53 -13.92
CA VAL A 95 -6.53 4.79 -14.30
C VAL A 95 -7.29 5.41 -13.11
N ILE A 96 -8.08 4.62 -12.39
CA ILE A 96 -8.81 5.04 -11.19
C ILE A 96 -7.82 5.56 -10.12
N LEU A 97 -6.81 4.78 -9.77
CA LEU A 97 -5.88 5.08 -8.67
C LEU A 97 -5.05 6.34 -8.93
N TYR A 98 -4.61 6.57 -10.17
CA TYR A 98 -3.78 7.72 -10.51
C TYR A 98 -4.58 8.97 -10.89
N ARG A 99 -5.90 8.85 -11.14
CA ARG A 99 -6.77 9.96 -11.57
C ARG A 99 -6.61 11.23 -10.74
N PRO A 100 -6.56 11.19 -9.40
CA PRO A 100 -6.42 12.42 -8.62
C PRO A 100 -5.08 13.10 -8.83
N LEU A 101 -4.02 12.32 -9.04
CA LEU A 101 -2.65 12.79 -9.21
C LEU A 101 -2.40 13.48 -10.57
N PHE A 102 -3.35 13.45 -11.49
CA PHE A 102 -3.26 14.25 -12.72
C PHE A 102 -3.53 15.74 -12.50
N ASN A 103 -3.83 16.16 -11.26
CA ASN A 103 -4.08 17.55 -10.91
C ASN A 103 -2.90 18.14 -10.14
N SER A 104 -2.72 19.46 -10.23
CA SER A 104 -1.49 20.12 -9.75
C SER A 104 -1.61 20.65 -8.32
N THR A 105 -2.82 20.94 -7.86
CA THR A 105 -3.05 21.52 -6.52
C THR A 105 -3.50 20.45 -5.52
N LYS A 106 -3.19 20.66 -4.23
CA LYS A 106 -3.64 19.77 -3.16
C LYS A 106 -5.16 19.65 -3.11
N GLU A 107 -5.85 20.78 -3.23
CA GLU A 107 -7.31 20.86 -3.20
C GLU A 107 -7.96 20.07 -4.35
N GLU A 108 -7.47 20.20 -5.57
CA GLU A 108 -7.99 19.41 -6.71
C GLU A 108 -7.71 17.92 -6.53
N ILE A 109 -6.51 17.55 -6.04
CA ILE A 109 -6.16 16.14 -5.78
C ILE A 109 -7.09 15.57 -4.71
N GLU A 110 -7.33 16.29 -3.62
CA GLU A 110 -8.24 15.87 -2.56
C GLU A 110 -9.67 15.73 -3.06
N ASN A 111 -10.21 16.75 -3.72
CA ASN A 111 -11.55 16.71 -4.29
C ASN A 111 -11.71 15.55 -5.28
N LYS A 112 -10.69 15.28 -6.11
CA LYS A 112 -10.73 14.15 -7.04
C LYS A 112 -10.60 12.80 -6.33
N ALA A 113 -9.78 12.68 -5.30
CA ALA A 113 -9.70 11.46 -4.50
C ALA A 113 -11.05 11.13 -3.86
N LEU A 114 -11.72 12.11 -3.25
CA LEU A 114 -13.05 11.92 -2.67
C LEU A 114 -14.10 11.51 -3.71
N ASN A 115 -14.06 12.12 -4.91
CA ASN A 115 -14.94 11.71 -6.00
C ASN A 115 -14.66 10.27 -6.43
N VAL A 116 -13.39 9.89 -6.59
CA VAL A 116 -13.01 8.52 -6.98
C VAL A 116 -13.52 7.51 -5.94
N VAL A 117 -13.31 7.77 -4.65
CA VAL A 117 -13.81 6.90 -3.58
C VAL A 117 -15.33 6.71 -3.68
N ARG A 118 -16.08 7.80 -3.89
CA ARG A 118 -17.53 7.73 -4.10
C ARG A 118 -17.91 6.92 -5.35
N ASP A 119 -17.19 7.09 -6.45
CA ASP A 119 -17.53 6.42 -7.71
C ASP A 119 -17.25 4.90 -7.66
N ILE A 120 -16.21 4.46 -6.94
CA ILE A 120 -15.91 3.02 -6.76
C ILE A 120 -16.72 2.35 -5.64
N GLN A 121 -17.36 3.13 -4.75
CA GLN A 121 -18.27 2.60 -3.73
C GLN A 121 -19.42 1.79 -4.32
N GLU A 122 -19.80 2.07 -5.56
CA GLU A 122 -20.89 1.38 -6.25
C GLU A 122 -20.52 -0.04 -6.72
N MET A 123 -19.25 -0.46 -6.59
CA MET A 123 -18.81 -1.83 -6.91
C MET A 123 -19.39 -2.87 -5.95
N ALA A 124 -19.83 -4.02 -6.47
CA ALA A 124 -20.38 -5.11 -5.66
C ALA A 124 -19.31 -5.90 -4.89
N ASP A 125 -18.10 -6.05 -5.45
CA ASP A 125 -16.99 -6.70 -4.76
C ASP A 125 -16.40 -5.77 -3.68
N SER A 126 -16.85 -5.97 -2.44
CA SER A 126 -16.38 -5.25 -1.26
C SER A 126 -14.87 -5.44 -1.00
N SER A 127 -14.30 -6.60 -1.37
CA SER A 127 -12.86 -6.84 -1.22
C SER A 127 -12.05 -5.98 -2.18
N GLU A 128 -12.45 -5.96 -3.45
CA GLU A 128 -11.75 -5.17 -4.47
C GLU A 128 -11.92 -3.67 -4.22
N ASN A 129 -13.11 -3.25 -3.81
CA ASN A 129 -13.40 -1.88 -3.41
C ASN A 129 -12.52 -1.44 -2.22
N ALA A 130 -12.41 -2.26 -1.17
CA ALA A 130 -11.54 -1.99 -0.04
C ALA A 130 -10.06 -1.85 -0.45
N LYS A 131 -9.58 -2.72 -1.36
CA LYS A 131 -8.21 -2.64 -1.89
C LYS A 131 -7.99 -1.35 -2.67
N LEU A 132 -8.90 -0.98 -3.57
CA LEU A 132 -8.78 0.24 -4.38
C LEU A 132 -8.85 1.50 -3.51
N THR A 133 -9.82 1.57 -2.61
CA THR A 133 -9.98 2.69 -1.67
C THR A 133 -8.75 2.83 -0.76
N GLY A 134 -8.27 1.73 -0.18
CA GLY A 134 -7.08 1.73 0.68
C GLY A 134 -5.79 2.09 -0.07
N THR A 135 -5.62 1.58 -1.29
CA THR A 135 -4.47 1.91 -2.14
C THR A 135 -4.50 3.39 -2.55
N LEU A 136 -5.66 3.88 -2.97
CA LEU A 136 -5.85 5.29 -3.30
C LEU A 136 -5.52 6.18 -2.10
N PHE A 137 -6.03 5.83 -0.90
CA PHE A 137 -5.75 6.56 0.33
C PHE A 137 -4.23 6.70 0.56
N VAL A 138 -3.48 5.60 0.46
CA VAL A 138 -2.01 5.62 0.63
C VAL A 138 -1.32 6.50 -0.41
N LEU A 139 -1.75 6.43 -1.68
CA LEU A 139 -1.15 7.21 -2.77
C LEU A 139 -1.36 8.72 -2.59
N VAL A 140 -2.55 9.13 -2.16
CA VAL A 140 -2.93 10.54 -2.08
C VAL A 140 -2.81 11.15 -0.68
N LYS A 141 -2.55 10.34 0.37
CA LYS A 141 -2.52 10.77 1.79
C LYS A 141 -1.82 12.10 2.04
N LYS A 142 -0.65 12.31 1.44
CA LYS A 142 0.15 13.54 1.63
C LYS A 142 -0.48 14.82 1.05
N TYR A 143 -1.51 14.67 0.22
CA TYR A 143 -2.28 15.76 -0.39
C TYR A 143 -3.62 16.01 0.32
N LEU A 144 -4.06 15.09 1.19
CA LEU A 144 -5.33 15.19 1.89
C LEU A 144 -5.22 16.04 3.16
N SER A 145 -6.22 16.88 3.40
CA SER A 145 -6.52 17.46 4.71
C SER A 145 -6.87 16.37 5.74
N LEU A 146 -6.93 16.72 7.03
CA LEU A 146 -7.37 15.77 8.06
C LEU A 146 -8.82 15.34 7.82
N GLU A 147 -9.70 16.29 7.49
CA GLU A 147 -11.10 16.02 7.14
C GLU A 147 -11.21 15.11 5.90
N GLY A 148 -10.39 15.34 4.87
CA GLY A 148 -10.33 14.49 3.68
C GLY A 148 -9.84 13.07 4.00
N GLN A 149 -8.91 12.92 4.95
CA GLN A 149 -8.46 11.60 5.42
C GLN A 149 -9.56 10.88 6.19
N GLU A 150 -10.26 11.57 7.10
CA GLU A 150 -11.38 11.04 7.87
C GLU A 150 -12.50 10.56 6.95
N LYS A 151 -12.90 11.35 5.94
CA LYS A 151 -13.94 10.93 4.99
C LYS A 151 -13.61 9.63 4.25
N ILE A 152 -12.36 9.46 3.78
CA ILE A 152 -11.96 8.21 3.11
C ILE A 152 -11.89 7.06 4.12
N TRP A 153 -11.48 7.35 5.35
CA TRP A 153 -11.40 6.36 6.42
C TRP A 153 -12.79 5.86 6.84
N GLU A 154 -13.78 6.73 6.98
CA GLU A 154 -15.18 6.36 7.26
C GLU A 154 -15.73 5.40 6.20
N VAL A 155 -15.37 5.62 4.92
CA VAL A 155 -15.74 4.70 3.84
C VAL A 155 -15.11 3.32 4.01
N LEU A 156 -13.82 3.27 4.35
CA LEU A 156 -13.13 2.00 4.60
C LEU A 156 -13.68 1.28 5.83
N GLU A 157 -13.92 2.00 6.93
CA GLU A 157 -14.51 1.42 8.15
C GLU A 157 -15.91 0.89 7.92
N GLY A 158 -16.69 1.49 7.01
CA GLY A 158 -18.01 1.02 6.65
C GLY A 158 -18.04 -0.31 5.87
N MET A 159 -16.88 -0.83 5.45
CA MET A 159 -16.79 -2.09 4.71
C MET A 159 -16.58 -3.29 5.65
N ASP A 160 -17.50 -4.25 5.63
CA ASP A 160 -17.46 -5.46 6.48
C ASP A 160 -16.09 -6.16 6.45
N ILE A 161 -15.48 -6.31 5.27
CA ILE A 161 -14.18 -6.99 5.12
C ILE A 161 -13.03 -6.24 5.83
N VAL A 162 -13.12 -4.92 5.95
CA VAL A 162 -12.13 -4.10 6.67
C VAL A 162 -12.33 -4.27 8.18
N GLN A 163 -13.58 -4.25 8.64
CA GLN A 163 -13.92 -4.52 10.04
C GLN A 163 -13.48 -5.92 10.47
N GLU A 164 -13.85 -6.96 9.71
CA GLU A 164 -13.46 -8.34 9.99
C GLU A 164 -11.94 -8.50 10.07
N ARG A 165 -11.19 -7.90 9.14
CA ARG A 165 -9.72 -7.93 9.18
C ARG A 165 -9.15 -7.21 10.40
N PHE A 166 -9.74 -6.09 10.79
CA PHE A 166 -9.30 -5.35 11.97
C PHE A 166 -9.58 -6.14 13.25
N GLU A 167 -10.75 -6.75 13.35
CA GLU A 167 -11.13 -7.64 14.46
C GLU A 167 -10.23 -8.86 14.53
N GLN A 168 -9.96 -9.54 13.41
CA GLN A 168 -9.03 -10.67 13.33
C GLN A 168 -7.64 -10.26 13.83
N LYS A 169 -7.10 -9.16 13.31
CA LYS A 169 -5.79 -8.66 13.74
C LYS A 169 -5.76 -8.27 15.22
N HIS A 170 -6.84 -7.67 15.73
CA HIS A 170 -6.95 -7.36 17.14
C HIS A 170 -6.99 -8.64 17.98
N GLN A 171 -7.74 -9.66 17.55
CA GLN A 171 -7.80 -10.96 18.23
C GLN A 171 -6.43 -11.65 18.22
N GLU A 172 -5.72 -11.66 17.08
CA GLU A 172 -4.34 -12.17 16.97
C GLU A 172 -3.40 -11.48 17.94
N LEU A 173 -3.33 -10.14 17.93
CA LEU A 173 -2.48 -9.36 18.84
C LEU A 173 -2.83 -9.60 20.32
N THR A 174 -4.12 -9.69 20.63
CA THR A 174 -4.57 -9.98 22.00
C THR A 174 -4.14 -11.38 22.43
N LYS A 175 -4.23 -12.35 21.51
CA LYS A 175 -3.85 -13.73 21.76
C LYS A 175 -2.33 -13.88 21.90
N GLU A 176 -1.54 -13.16 21.10
CA GLU A 176 -0.08 -13.06 21.26
C GLU A 176 0.30 -12.48 22.62
N LEU A 177 -0.33 -11.37 23.04
CA LEU A 177 -0.07 -10.77 24.35
C LEU A 177 -0.39 -11.75 25.49
N PHE A 178 -1.51 -12.47 25.41
CA PHE A 178 -1.83 -13.48 26.43
C PHE A 178 -0.90 -14.71 26.35
N LYS A 179 -0.33 -15.03 25.18
CA LYS A 179 0.66 -16.12 25.04
C LYS A 179 1.94 -15.73 25.79
N GLU A 180 2.41 -14.50 25.63
CA GLU A 180 3.57 -13.97 26.36
C GLU A 180 3.34 -13.99 27.87
N LEU A 181 2.19 -13.48 28.34
CA LEU A 181 1.81 -13.51 29.76
C LEU A 181 1.71 -14.94 30.32
N LEU A 182 1.22 -15.88 29.52
CA LEU A 182 1.12 -17.29 29.92
C LEU A 182 2.51 -17.92 30.08
N ILE A 183 3.42 -17.65 29.14
CA ILE A 183 4.80 -18.13 29.19
C ILE A 183 5.51 -17.57 30.43
N GLU A 184 5.37 -16.28 30.70
CA GLU A 184 5.96 -15.62 31.87
C GLU A 184 5.42 -16.23 33.17
N ALA A 185 4.09 -16.35 33.32
CA ALA A 185 3.47 -16.98 34.48
C ALA A 185 3.94 -18.42 34.71
N ILE A 186 4.08 -19.23 33.65
CA ILE A 186 4.58 -20.61 33.77
C ILE A 186 6.04 -20.61 34.25
N LYS A 187 6.90 -19.76 33.68
CA LYS A 187 8.32 -19.68 34.05
C LYS A 187 8.55 -19.16 35.46
N GLU A 188 7.73 -18.23 35.92
CA GLU A 188 7.80 -17.67 37.28
C GLU A 188 7.17 -18.60 38.34
N GLY A 189 6.52 -19.69 37.91
CA GLY A 189 5.88 -20.64 38.81
C GLY A 189 4.60 -20.10 39.44
N ASP A 190 3.86 -19.28 38.70
CA ASP A 190 2.58 -18.72 39.16
C ASP A 190 1.58 -19.80 39.54
N SER A 191 0.63 -19.44 40.40
CA SER A 191 -0.41 -20.36 40.82
C SER A 191 -1.22 -20.89 39.64
N SER A 192 -1.65 -22.16 39.70
CA SER A 192 -2.50 -22.76 38.66
C SER A 192 -3.81 -21.99 38.44
N GLN A 193 -4.29 -21.25 39.45
CA GLN A 193 -5.45 -20.37 39.31
C GLN A 193 -5.15 -19.13 38.45
N SER A 194 -3.97 -18.53 38.58
CA SER A 194 -3.51 -17.42 37.74
C SER A 194 -3.35 -17.85 36.29
N ILE A 195 -2.66 -18.98 36.08
CA ILE A 195 -2.44 -19.59 34.75
C ILE A 195 -3.79 -19.90 34.07
N ASN A 196 -4.72 -20.54 34.77
CA ASN A 196 -6.05 -20.85 34.22
C ASN A 196 -6.87 -19.59 33.87
N ARG A 197 -6.68 -18.48 34.59
CA ARG A 197 -7.32 -17.20 34.25
C ARG A 197 -6.76 -16.62 32.96
N ILE A 198 -5.44 -16.70 32.75
CA ILE A 198 -4.78 -16.24 31.52
C ILE A 198 -5.25 -17.08 30.33
N ILE A 199 -5.26 -18.42 30.48
CA ILE A 199 -5.74 -19.37 29.46
C ILE A 199 -7.17 -19.01 29.03
N LYS A 200 -8.06 -18.81 30.00
CA LYS A 200 -9.47 -18.49 29.75
C LYS A 200 -9.65 -17.12 29.08
N LYS A 201 -8.88 -16.11 29.47
CA LYS A 201 -8.95 -14.76 28.89
C LYS A 201 -8.39 -14.70 27.48
N GLY A 202 -7.29 -15.41 27.21
CA GLY A 202 -6.70 -15.54 25.88
C GLY A 202 -7.45 -16.51 24.95
N LYS A 203 -8.47 -17.22 25.47
CA LYS A 203 -9.26 -18.21 24.73
C LYS A 203 -8.38 -19.27 24.03
N PHE A 204 -7.36 -19.77 24.72
CA PHE A 204 -6.53 -20.85 24.19
C PHE A 204 -7.28 -22.18 24.21
N SER A 205 -7.09 -22.97 23.17
CA SER A 205 -7.47 -24.38 23.14
C SER A 205 -6.48 -25.25 23.93
N GLU A 206 -6.87 -26.46 24.27
CA GLU A 206 -5.99 -27.42 24.98
C GLU A 206 -4.73 -27.73 24.16
N GLU A 207 -4.86 -27.92 22.84
CA GLU A 207 -3.73 -28.16 21.93
C GLU A 207 -2.73 -26.98 21.89
N GLU A 208 -3.24 -25.75 21.90
CA GLU A 208 -2.40 -24.55 21.94
C GLU A 208 -1.65 -24.44 23.27
N VAL A 209 -2.32 -24.73 24.38
CA VAL A 209 -1.68 -24.73 25.71
C VAL A 209 -0.60 -25.80 25.78
N GLU A 210 -0.86 -27.02 25.31
CA GLU A 210 0.15 -28.09 25.26
C GLU A 210 1.34 -27.74 24.38
N THR A 211 1.12 -27.01 23.29
CA THR A 211 2.21 -26.52 22.43
C THR A 211 3.06 -25.49 23.18
N ILE A 212 2.43 -24.57 23.91
CA ILE A 212 3.14 -23.58 24.72
C ILE A 212 3.98 -24.24 25.82
N TYR A 213 3.46 -25.26 26.51
CA TYR A 213 4.26 -26.00 27.51
C TYR A 213 5.45 -26.72 26.87
N ARG A 214 5.28 -27.34 25.70
CA ARG A 214 6.38 -27.96 24.95
C ARG A 214 7.46 -26.95 24.52
N GLU A 215 7.05 -25.79 24.01
CA GLU A 215 7.97 -24.70 23.62
C GLU A 215 8.81 -24.17 24.81
N ILE A 216 8.27 -24.24 26.03
CA ILE A 216 8.96 -23.85 27.27
C ILE A 216 9.92 -24.95 27.72
N ASP A 217 9.52 -26.22 27.69
CA ASP A 217 10.36 -27.34 28.12
C ASP A 217 11.55 -27.62 27.18
N GLU A 218 11.45 -27.21 25.91
CA GLU A 218 12.52 -27.35 24.91
C GLU A 218 13.56 -26.21 24.94
N ASN A 219 13.36 -25.15 25.73
CA ASN A 219 14.28 -23.98 25.87
C ASN A 219 14.86 -23.85 27.27
#